data_AF-A0A428YZD5-F1
#
_entry.id   AF-A0A428YZD5-F1
#
_cell.length_a   1.000
_cell.length_b   1.000
_cell.length_c   1.000
_cell.angle_alpha   90.00
_cell.angle_beta   90.00
_cell.angle_gamma   90.00
#
_symmetry.space_group_name_H-M   'P 1'
#
loop_
_entity.id
_entity.type
_entity.pdbx_description
1 polymer ?
#
loop_
_entity_poly.entity_id
_entity_poly.type
_entity_poly.pdbx_seq_one_letter_code
_entity_poly.pdbx_strand_id
1 'polypeptide(L)'
;DSSAPPATPSPPTGSTSSNQLRGVDGGAPGLYGGTRNTSACDVEQQVDYLRSAPDKNKAFASVARVDAADVPAYLRSLTPVQLRLDTRVTNHGYVDGAATSYQAVLQAGTAVLVDDRGEPRVRCACGNPLTQPVPQQGTLKRTGDSWPSYRSSDVVVVTPSQTIINVFVIYDAAGDEWVARHRGDDGDKDRKTHRPAKPTPSVSASTPTTPTTAETSTPETATGEPTTS
;
A
#
# COMPACT_ATOMS: atom_id res chain seq x y z
N ASP A 1 -36.32 41.34 30.27
CA ASP A 1 -36.64 40.11 29.52
C ASP A 1 -35.40 39.68 28.78
N SER A 2 -34.86 38.51 29.12
CA SER A 2 -33.54 38.04 28.69
C SER A 2 -33.74 36.67 28.07
N SER A 3 -33.28 36.47 26.84
CA SER A 3 -33.33 35.16 26.17
C SER A 3 -32.05 34.96 25.38
N ALA A 4 -31.19 34.09 25.89
CA ALA A 4 -30.05 33.54 25.16
C ALA A 4 -30.50 32.31 24.35
N PRO A 5 -29.96 32.07 23.15
CA PRO A 5 -30.29 30.89 22.36
C PRO A 5 -29.66 29.62 22.98
N PRO A 6 -30.26 28.43 22.76
CA PRO A 6 -29.80 27.18 23.35
C PRO A 6 -28.49 26.70 22.69
N ALA A 7 -27.55 26.23 23.51
CA ALA A 7 -26.33 25.59 23.05
C ALA A 7 -26.63 24.18 22.53
N THR A 8 -26.30 23.93 21.25
CA THR A 8 -26.39 22.62 20.62
C THR A 8 -25.30 21.70 21.19
N PRO A 9 -25.61 20.47 21.65
CA PRO A 9 -24.59 19.55 22.12
C PRO A 9 -23.70 19.10 20.95
N SER A 10 -22.39 19.20 21.12
CA SER A 10 -21.43 18.62 20.19
C SER A 10 -21.53 17.08 20.22
N PRO A 11 -21.47 16.39 19.07
CA PRO A 11 -21.46 14.94 19.06
C PRO A 11 -20.18 14.42 19.74
N PRO A 12 -20.24 13.25 20.39
CA PRO A 12 -19.10 12.68 21.09
C PRO A 12 -17.99 12.37 20.08
N THR A 13 -16.79 12.89 20.36
CA THR A 13 -15.55 12.50 19.68
C THR A 13 -15.23 11.06 20.03
N GLY A 14 -15.88 10.13 19.33
CA GLY A 14 -15.58 8.71 19.42
C GLY A 14 -14.19 8.48 18.86
N SER A 15 -13.21 8.29 19.75
CA SER A 15 -11.89 7.75 19.46
C SER A 15 -12.02 6.28 19.08
N THR A 16 -12.59 5.99 17.91
CA THR A 16 -12.46 4.67 17.30
C THR A 16 -10.99 4.49 16.94
N SER A 17 -10.35 3.48 17.51
CA SER A 17 -8.95 3.11 17.29
C SER A 17 -8.56 3.23 15.81
N SER A 18 -7.88 4.33 15.46
CA SER A 18 -7.45 4.69 14.10
C SER A 18 -6.30 3.83 13.57
N ASN A 19 -6.07 2.70 14.23
CA ASN A 19 -4.87 1.89 14.11
C ASN A 19 -5.16 0.42 13.79
N GLN A 20 -6.43 0.07 13.57
CA GLN A 20 -6.78 -1.25 13.06
C GLN A 20 -6.47 -1.29 11.56
N LEU A 21 -5.57 -2.19 11.16
CA LEU A 21 -5.27 -2.40 9.74
C LEU A 21 -6.41 -3.21 9.14
N ARG A 22 -7.17 -2.55 8.25
CA ARG A 22 -8.24 -3.19 7.47
C ARG A 22 -7.63 -3.81 6.22
N GLY A 23 -7.37 -5.11 6.27
CA GLY A 23 -6.79 -5.87 5.18
C GLY A 23 -7.79 -6.17 4.07
N VAL A 24 -7.32 -6.11 2.83
CA VAL A 24 -8.02 -6.60 1.64
C VAL A 24 -7.09 -7.51 0.86
N ASP A 25 -7.55 -8.69 0.47
CA ASP A 25 -6.76 -9.62 -0.34
C ASP A 25 -6.40 -9.00 -1.70
N GLY A 26 -5.11 -9.01 -2.05
CA GLY A 26 -4.59 -8.42 -3.28
C GLY A 26 -5.10 -9.08 -4.58
N GLY A 27 -5.62 -10.31 -4.48
CA GLY A 27 -6.24 -11.03 -5.59
C GLY A 27 -7.76 -10.87 -5.65
N ALA A 28 -8.36 -10.09 -4.75
CA ALA A 28 -9.80 -9.91 -4.75
C ALA A 28 -10.29 -9.25 -6.06
N PRO A 29 -11.23 -9.88 -6.80
CA PRO A 29 -11.81 -9.28 -8.00
C PRO A 29 -12.41 -7.91 -7.71
N GLY A 30 -12.11 -6.94 -8.57
CA GLY A 30 -12.56 -5.57 -8.38
C GLY A 30 -11.87 -4.82 -7.24
N LEU A 31 -10.79 -5.32 -6.63
CA LEU A 31 -9.93 -4.47 -5.81
C LEU A 31 -9.37 -3.31 -6.64
N TYR A 32 -8.99 -3.62 -7.88
CA TYR A 32 -8.37 -2.70 -8.80
C TYR A 32 -9.33 -2.26 -9.92
N GLY A 33 -9.05 -1.09 -10.45
CA GLY A 33 -9.66 -0.56 -11.66
C GLY A 33 -8.60 -0.30 -12.73
N GLY A 34 -9.05 0.24 -13.85
CA GLY A 34 -8.20 0.65 -14.96
C GLY A 34 -9.06 0.80 -16.21
N THR A 35 -8.48 1.35 -17.27
CA THR A 35 -9.16 1.47 -18.57
C THR A 35 -8.74 0.30 -19.45
N ARG A 36 -9.70 -0.33 -20.10
CA ARG A 36 -9.44 -1.45 -21.01
C ARG A 36 -8.51 -1.02 -22.15
N ASN A 37 -7.54 -1.87 -22.48
CA ASN A 37 -6.56 -1.60 -23.56
C ASN A 37 -5.76 -0.31 -23.34
N THR A 38 -5.61 0.13 -22.08
CA THR A 38 -4.85 1.32 -21.74
C THR A 38 -4.12 1.10 -20.43
N SER A 39 -2.81 1.32 -20.45
CA SER A 39 -2.00 1.24 -19.25
C SER A 39 -2.31 2.39 -18.30
N ALA A 40 -2.38 2.11 -17.00
CA ALA A 40 -2.41 3.14 -15.98
C ALA A 40 -1.03 3.80 -15.76
N CYS A 41 0.04 3.14 -16.23
CA CYS A 41 1.42 3.50 -15.93
C CYS A 41 2.31 3.28 -17.15
N ASP A 42 3.15 4.26 -17.49
CA ASP A 42 4.20 4.05 -18.47
C ASP A 42 5.38 3.33 -17.78
N VAL A 43 5.50 2.02 -18.03
CA VAL A 43 6.52 1.17 -17.41
C VAL A 43 7.90 1.45 -18.02
N GLU A 44 7.97 1.63 -19.34
CA GLU A 44 9.25 1.86 -20.02
C GLU A 44 9.82 3.24 -19.68
N GLN A 45 8.97 4.27 -19.51
CA GLN A 45 9.42 5.57 -19.01
C GLN A 45 10.02 5.47 -17.60
N GLN A 46 9.46 4.63 -16.71
CA GLN A 46 10.04 4.39 -15.39
C GLN A 46 11.38 3.65 -15.47
N VAL A 47 11.48 2.66 -16.37
CA VAL A 47 12.73 1.94 -16.64
C VAL A 47 13.81 2.90 -17.12
N ASP A 48 13.50 3.76 -18.10
CA ASP A 48 14.45 4.71 -18.67
C ASP A 48 14.87 5.77 -17.65
N TYR A 49 13.92 6.26 -16.84
CA TYR A 49 14.21 7.16 -15.73
C TYR A 49 15.23 6.57 -14.76
N LEU A 50 15.01 5.35 -14.27
CA LEU A 50 15.92 4.71 -13.31
C LEU A 50 17.27 4.37 -13.97
N ARG A 51 17.29 3.92 -15.22
CA ARG A 51 18.54 3.70 -15.98
C ARG A 51 19.38 4.97 -16.08
N SER A 52 18.75 6.13 -16.29
CA SER A 52 19.42 7.43 -16.38
C SER A 52 19.92 7.98 -15.03
N ALA A 53 19.48 7.40 -13.91
CA ALA A 53 19.80 7.85 -12.56
C ALA A 53 20.33 6.68 -11.69
N PRO A 54 21.61 6.29 -11.85
CA PRO A 54 22.17 5.10 -11.21
C PRO A 54 22.00 5.02 -9.69
N ASP A 55 22.14 6.16 -8.99
CA ASP A 55 21.98 6.18 -7.53
C ASP A 55 20.52 5.96 -7.11
N LYS A 56 19.57 6.56 -7.84
CA LYS A 56 18.14 6.27 -7.65
C LYS A 56 17.79 4.83 -7.99
N ASN A 57 18.38 4.27 -9.04
CA ASN A 57 18.19 2.86 -9.38
C ASN A 57 18.67 1.94 -8.25
N LYS A 58 19.84 2.21 -7.66
CA LYS A 58 20.34 1.45 -6.50
C LYS A 58 19.42 1.59 -5.28
N ALA A 59 18.94 2.80 -5.00
CA ALA A 59 17.98 3.05 -3.92
C ALA A 59 16.66 2.30 -4.17
N PHE A 60 16.13 2.36 -5.39
CA PHE A 60 14.94 1.63 -5.80
C PHE A 60 15.13 0.11 -5.61
N ALA A 61 16.24 -0.42 -6.14
CA ALA A 61 16.59 -1.84 -6.07
C ALA A 61 16.66 -2.33 -4.62
N SER A 62 17.27 -1.54 -3.73
CA SER A 62 17.32 -1.83 -2.29
C SER A 62 15.93 -1.95 -1.66
N VAL A 63 15.02 -1.02 -1.95
CA VAL A 63 13.63 -1.08 -1.44
C VAL A 63 12.85 -2.25 -2.05
N ALA A 64 12.99 -2.46 -3.36
CA ALA A 64 12.32 -3.53 -4.10
C ALA A 64 12.89 -4.92 -3.78
N ARG A 65 14.08 -5.00 -3.15
CA ARG A 65 14.83 -6.23 -2.86
C ARG A 65 15.16 -7.03 -4.12
N VAL A 66 15.63 -6.33 -5.15
CA VAL A 66 16.12 -6.90 -6.40
C VAL A 66 17.52 -6.36 -6.68
N ASP A 67 18.28 -7.03 -7.55
CA ASP A 67 19.55 -6.48 -8.02
C ASP A 67 19.30 -5.25 -8.90
N ALA A 68 20.20 -4.28 -8.83
CA ALA A 68 20.09 -3.03 -9.59
C ALA A 68 20.01 -3.26 -11.11
N ALA A 69 20.66 -4.32 -11.61
CA ALA A 69 20.60 -4.72 -13.01
C ALA A 69 19.24 -5.31 -13.41
N ASP A 70 18.49 -5.85 -12.44
CA ASP A 70 17.21 -6.54 -12.66
C ASP A 70 16.00 -5.62 -12.51
N VAL A 71 16.18 -4.39 -12.04
CA VAL A 71 15.10 -3.39 -11.91
C VAL A 71 14.25 -3.26 -13.18
N PRO A 72 14.81 -3.22 -14.41
CA PRO A 72 14.00 -3.19 -15.63
C PRO A 72 13.11 -4.42 -15.81
N ALA A 73 13.61 -5.61 -15.49
CA ALA A 73 12.83 -6.84 -15.59
C ALA A 73 11.76 -6.92 -14.49
N TYR A 74 12.12 -6.49 -13.27
CA TYR A 74 11.19 -6.39 -12.16
C TYR A 74 10.01 -5.46 -12.49
N LEU A 75 10.26 -4.24 -12.97
CA LEU A 75 9.20 -3.29 -13.34
C LEU A 75 8.25 -3.84 -14.40
N ARG A 76 8.78 -4.50 -15.45
CA ARG A 76 7.98 -5.15 -16.50
C ARG A 76 7.17 -6.35 -16.01
N SER A 77 7.53 -6.93 -14.87
CA SER A 77 6.79 -8.04 -14.26
C SER A 77 5.57 -7.57 -13.46
N LEU A 78 5.50 -6.27 -13.14
CA LEU A 78 4.42 -5.67 -12.39
C LEU A 78 3.26 -5.28 -13.29
N THR A 79 2.05 -5.29 -12.74
CA THR A 79 0.83 -5.02 -13.50
C THR A 79 0.36 -3.57 -13.25
N PRO A 80 0.21 -2.73 -14.28
CA PRO A 80 -0.37 -1.39 -14.14
C PRO A 80 -1.87 -1.45 -13.83
N VAL A 81 -2.27 -0.85 -12.72
CA VAL A 81 -3.67 -0.78 -12.27
C VAL A 81 -3.97 0.55 -11.57
N GLN A 82 -5.24 0.84 -11.32
CA GLN A 82 -5.69 1.96 -10.50
C GLN A 82 -6.34 1.46 -9.21
N LEU A 83 -6.05 2.14 -8.10
CA LEU A 83 -6.69 1.85 -6.81
C LEU A 83 -8.17 2.19 -6.86
N ARG A 84 -9.05 1.33 -6.32
CA ARG A 84 -10.47 1.67 -6.13
C ARG A 84 -10.81 2.06 -4.69
N LEU A 85 -9.86 1.91 -3.78
CA LEU A 85 -10.00 2.20 -2.36
C LEU A 85 -8.82 3.06 -1.90
N ASP A 86 -9.07 3.93 -0.92
CA ASP A 86 -8.01 4.68 -0.25
C ASP A 86 -7.07 3.68 0.45
N THR A 87 -5.80 3.62 0.04
CA THR A 87 -4.88 2.54 0.40
C THR A 87 -3.69 3.07 1.17
N ARG A 88 -3.42 2.51 2.35
CA ARG A 88 -2.24 2.83 3.16
C ARG A 88 -1.03 2.07 2.65
N VAL A 89 0.09 2.77 2.51
CA VAL A 89 1.38 2.25 2.05
C VAL A 89 2.53 2.88 2.83
N THR A 90 3.71 2.27 2.76
CA THR A 90 4.97 2.98 2.98
C THR A 90 5.47 3.45 1.61
N ASN A 91 5.60 4.75 1.41
CA ASN A 91 6.12 5.34 0.18
C ASN A 91 7.59 5.72 0.40
N HIS A 92 8.43 5.43 -0.60
CA HIS A 92 9.85 5.68 -0.51
C HIS A 92 10.29 6.79 -1.48
N GLY A 93 10.76 7.90 -0.94
CA GLY A 93 11.33 9.00 -1.73
C GLY A 93 12.82 8.81 -1.95
N TYR A 94 13.47 9.83 -2.53
CA TYR A 94 14.92 9.84 -2.72
C TYR A 94 15.51 11.14 -2.17
N VAL A 95 16.54 11.03 -1.33
CA VAL A 95 17.36 12.15 -0.84
C VAL A 95 18.82 11.72 -0.91
N ASP A 96 19.67 12.53 -1.54
CA ASP A 96 21.11 12.27 -1.71
C ASP A 96 21.44 10.87 -2.26
N GLY A 97 20.62 10.38 -3.19
CA GLY A 97 20.78 9.05 -3.80
C GLY A 97 20.34 7.87 -2.92
N ALA A 98 19.83 8.12 -1.72
CA ALA A 98 19.30 7.10 -0.81
C ALA A 98 17.76 7.12 -0.75
N ALA A 99 17.17 5.96 -0.46
CA ALA A 99 15.73 5.86 -0.24
C ALA A 99 15.35 6.45 1.13
N THR A 100 14.36 7.35 1.15
CA THR A 100 13.67 7.78 2.38
C THR A 100 12.37 7.01 2.51
N SER A 101 11.75 6.95 3.69
CA SER A 101 10.45 6.29 3.85
C SER A 101 9.49 7.14 4.67
N TYR A 102 8.21 7.09 4.30
CA TYR A 102 7.12 7.72 5.05
C TYR A 102 5.81 6.94 4.87
N GLN A 103 4.96 6.98 5.89
CA GLN A 103 3.62 6.41 5.81
C GLN A 103 2.72 7.33 4.97
N ALA A 104 2.00 6.76 4.02
CA ALA A 104 1.11 7.51 3.14
C ALA A 104 -0.24 6.79 2.98
N VAL A 105 -1.27 7.57 2.66
CA VAL A 105 -2.52 7.05 2.10
C VAL A 105 -2.61 7.52 0.65
N LEU A 106 -2.72 6.57 -0.27
CA LEU A 106 -2.98 6.82 -1.68
C LEU A 106 -4.50 6.87 -1.89
N GLN A 107 -4.97 7.94 -2.50
CA GLN A 107 -6.38 8.12 -2.82
C GLN A 107 -6.84 7.09 -3.85
N ALA A 108 -8.09 6.62 -3.76
CA ALA A 108 -8.75 5.91 -4.85
C ALA A 108 -8.63 6.69 -6.18
N GLY A 109 -8.31 6.00 -7.27
CA GLY A 109 -7.94 6.56 -8.56
C GLY A 109 -6.43 6.71 -8.78
N THR A 110 -5.60 6.53 -7.75
CA THR A 110 -4.14 6.55 -7.92
C THR A 110 -3.68 5.36 -8.76
N ALA A 111 -2.90 5.63 -9.80
CA ALA A 111 -2.24 4.60 -10.61
C ALA A 111 -1.01 4.01 -9.90
N VAL A 112 -0.92 2.68 -9.87
CA VAL A 112 0.15 1.91 -9.23
C VAL A 112 0.56 0.71 -10.08
N LEU A 113 1.80 0.25 -9.90
CA LEU A 113 2.24 -1.07 -10.36
C LEU A 113 2.09 -2.06 -9.21
N VAL A 114 1.43 -3.20 -9.44
CA VAL A 114 1.24 -4.28 -8.45
C VAL A 114 2.00 -5.54 -8.81
N ASP A 115 2.47 -6.27 -7.81
CA ASP A 115 3.17 -7.55 -8.01
C ASP A 115 2.21 -8.72 -8.30
N ASP A 116 2.77 -9.93 -8.35
CA ASP A 116 2.07 -11.17 -8.62
C ASP A 116 1.17 -11.65 -7.47
N ARG A 117 1.19 -10.96 -6.32
CA ARG A 117 0.28 -11.16 -5.19
C ARG A 117 -0.64 -9.97 -4.99
N GLY A 118 -0.58 -9.00 -5.90
CA GLY A 118 -1.45 -7.84 -5.96
C GLY A 118 -1.07 -6.78 -4.95
N GLU A 119 0.15 -6.74 -4.43
CA GLU A 119 0.57 -5.64 -3.53
C GLU A 119 1.04 -4.43 -4.35
N PRO A 120 0.67 -3.18 -3.99
CA PRO A 120 1.22 -1.99 -4.61
C PRO A 120 2.74 -1.90 -4.37
N ARG A 121 3.51 -1.87 -5.46
CA ARG A 121 4.99 -1.85 -5.45
C ARG A 121 5.58 -0.56 -5.96
N VAL A 122 4.87 0.19 -6.81
CA VAL A 122 5.35 1.46 -7.35
C VAL A 122 4.18 2.42 -7.52
N ARG A 123 4.36 3.69 -7.14
CA ARG A 123 3.42 4.76 -7.47
C ARG A 123 3.77 5.35 -8.83
N CYS A 124 2.87 5.23 -9.81
CA CYS A 124 3.20 5.56 -11.19
C CYS A 124 3.47 7.04 -11.44
N ALA A 125 2.78 7.93 -10.70
CA ALA A 125 2.97 9.38 -10.86
C ALA A 125 4.39 9.88 -10.54
N CYS A 126 5.19 9.13 -9.78
CA CYS A 126 6.53 9.57 -9.39
C CYS A 126 7.61 8.47 -9.45
N GLY A 127 7.26 7.22 -9.81
CA GLY A 127 8.21 6.11 -9.86
C GLY A 127 8.76 5.68 -8.50
N ASN A 128 8.14 6.13 -7.41
CA ASN A 128 8.59 5.80 -6.06
C ASN A 128 8.23 4.34 -5.74
N PRO A 129 9.19 3.54 -5.21
CA PRO A 129 8.87 2.22 -4.74
C PRO A 129 7.97 2.32 -3.51
N LEU A 130 7.09 1.34 -3.37
CA LEU A 130 6.12 1.21 -2.30
C LEU A 130 6.38 -0.11 -1.57
N THR A 131 6.19 -0.10 -0.26
CA THR A 131 6.14 -1.32 0.55
C THR A 131 4.89 -1.32 1.41
N GLN A 132 4.61 -2.47 2.05
CA GLN A 132 3.54 -2.55 3.03
C GLN A 132 3.66 -1.45 4.09
N PRO A 133 2.53 -0.90 4.57
CA PRO A 133 2.55 0.05 5.67
C PRO A 133 3.01 -0.65 6.94
N VAL A 134 3.74 0.08 7.78
CA VAL A 134 4.11 -0.43 9.10
C VAL A 134 3.01 -0.08 10.11
N PRO A 135 2.68 -0.99 11.05
CA PRO A 135 1.85 -0.64 12.18
C PRO A 135 2.45 0.56 12.92
N GLN A 136 1.65 1.57 13.17
CA GLN A 136 2.07 2.72 13.98
C GLN A 136 1.51 2.56 15.39
N GLN A 137 2.12 3.17 16.40
CA GLN A 137 1.58 3.14 17.77
C GLN A 137 1.06 4.53 18.15
N GLY A 138 0.01 4.58 18.98
CA GLY A 138 -0.56 5.83 19.46
C GLY A 138 -1.43 6.59 18.44
N THR A 139 -1.70 7.85 18.75
CA THR A 139 -2.54 8.72 17.92
C THR A 139 -1.80 9.17 16.66
N LEU A 140 -2.27 8.74 15.50
CA LEU A 140 -1.68 9.12 14.22
C LEU A 140 -1.98 10.59 13.92
N LYS A 141 -0.94 11.41 13.82
CA LYS A 141 -1.06 12.78 13.31
C LYS A 141 -1.08 12.73 11.78
N ARG A 142 -2.25 12.94 11.19
CA ARG A 142 -2.37 13.11 9.74
C ARG A 142 -1.76 14.45 9.32
N THR A 143 -0.97 14.42 8.26
CA THR A 143 -0.39 15.61 7.60
C THR A 143 -0.63 15.54 6.10
N GLY A 144 -0.52 16.66 5.40
CA GLY A 144 -0.77 16.75 3.97
C GLY A 144 -2.25 16.95 3.64
N ASP A 145 -2.56 16.89 2.35
CA ASP A 145 -3.88 17.18 1.82
C ASP A 145 -4.90 16.09 2.14
N SER A 146 -6.15 16.51 2.33
CA SER A 146 -7.31 15.62 2.45
C SER A 146 -8.25 15.89 1.29
N TRP A 147 -8.98 14.87 0.86
CA TRP A 147 -10.03 14.98 -0.16
C TRP A 147 -11.43 14.83 0.49
N PRO A 148 -12.51 15.32 -0.16
CA PRO A 148 -13.86 15.31 0.42
C PRO A 148 -14.39 13.92 0.82
N SER A 149 -14.04 12.88 0.05
CA SER A 149 -14.44 11.50 0.34
C SER A 149 -13.51 10.76 1.30
N TYR A 150 -12.39 11.37 1.73
CA TYR A 150 -11.46 10.71 2.65
C TYR A 150 -12.13 10.40 3.98
N ARG A 151 -12.06 9.15 4.42
CA ARG A 151 -12.47 8.70 5.74
C ARG A 151 -11.40 7.76 6.28
N SER A 152 -10.82 8.09 7.43
CA SER A 152 -9.80 7.25 8.06
C SER A 152 -10.30 5.83 8.38
N SER A 153 -11.61 5.67 8.61
CA SER A 153 -12.27 4.39 8.82
C SER A 153 -12.28 3.49 7.58
N ASP A 154 -12.14 4.08 6.39
CA ASP A 154 -12.34 3.40 5.11
C ASP A 154 -11.01 3.09 4.41
N VAL A 155 -9.91 3.54 4.99
CA VAL A 155 -8.55 3.25 4.50
C VAL A 155 -8.23 1.77 4.68
N VAL A 156 -7.75 1.14 3.62
CA VAL A 156 -7.38 -0.28 3.61
C VAL A 156 -5.88 -0.48 3.47
N VAL A 157 -5.44 -1.69 3.80
CA VAL A 157 -4.13 -2.23 3.45
C VAL A 157 -4.35 -3.38 2.50
N VAL A 158 -3.66 -3.40 1.38
CA VAL A 158 -3.66 -4.57 0.51
C VAL A 158 -2.72 -5.61 1.11
N THR A 159 -3.24 -6.79 1.41
CA THR A 159 -2.48 -7.94 1.90
C THR A 159 -2.17 -8.88 0.74
N PRO A 160 -0.98 -9.50 0.69
CA PRO A 160 -0.59 -10.37 -0.42
C PRO A 160 -1.57 -11.52 -0.55
N SER A 161 -1.96 -11.83 -1.78
CA SER A 161 -2.74 -13.02 -2.07
C SER A 161 -1.94 -14.28 -1.73
N GLN A 162 -2.64 -15.30 -1.22
CA GLN A 162 -2.03 -16.59 -0.89
C GLN A 162 -1.50 -17.31 -2.14
N THR A 163 -2.16 -17.10 -3.27
CA THR A 163 -1.80 -17.66 -4.58
C THR A 163 -1.28 -16.59 -5.53
N ILE A 164 -0.45 -17.00 -6.48
CA ILE A 164 -0.01 -16.13 -7.58
C ILE A 164 -1.22 -15.75 -8.43
N ILE A 165 -1.36 -14.46 -8.69
CA ILE A 165 -2.39 -13.88 -9.54
C ILE A 165 -1.86 -13.84 -10.97
N ASN A 166 -2.36 -14.75 -11.81
CA ASN A 166 -2.04 -14.74 -13.23
C ASN A 166 -2.91 -13.73 -14.02
N VAL A 167 -4.11 -13.45 -13.52
CA VAL A 167 -5.09 -12.56 -14.15
C VAL A 167 -5.77 -11.72 -13.08
N PHE A 168 -5.67 -10.40 -13.22
CA PHE A 168 -6.40 -9.42 -12.43
C PHE A 168 -7.76 -9.17 -13.07
N VAL A 169 -8.84 -9.28 -12.28
CA VAL A 169 -10.18 -8.85 -12.68
C VAL A 169 -10.38 -7.41 -12.21
N ILE A 170 -10.20 -6.46 -13.13
CA ILE A 170 -10.29 -5.03 -12.88
C ILE A 170 -11.61 -4.44 -13.38
N TYR A 171 -12.02 -3.33 -12.79
CA TYR A 171 -13.21 -2.59 -13.22
C TYR A 171 -12.84 -1.35 -14.04
N ASP A 172 -13.39 -1.26 -15.25
CA ASP A 172 -13.32 -0.07 -16.10
C ASP A 172 -14.55 0.81 -15.88
N ALA A 173 -14.36 1.91 -15.16
CA ALA A 173 -15.43 2.85 -14.85
C ALA A 173 -15.88 3.68 -16.05
N ALA A 174 -15.01 3.88 -17.05
CA ALA A 174 -15.36 4.64 -18.25
C ALA A 174 -16.22 3.81 -19.21
N GLY A 175 -15.92 2.52 -19.32
CA GLY A 175 -16.66 1.57 -20.15
C GLY A 175 -17.81 0.84 -19.45
N ASP A 176 -17.98 1.02 -18.13
CA ASP A 176 -18.87 0.22 -17.27
C ASP A 176 -18.71 -1.30 -17.53
N GLU A 177 -17.46 -1.77 -17.54
CA GLU A 177 -17.16 -3.16 -17.86
C GLU A 177 -16.08 -3.79 -16.97
N TRP A 178 -16.06 -5.13 -16.99
CA TRP A 178 -15.09 -5.93 -16.27
C TRP A 178 -14.03 -6.43 -17.24
N VAL A 179 -12.78 -6.28 -16.84
CA VAL A 179 -11.62 -6.58 -17.67
C VAL A 179 -10.74 -7.61 -16.96
N ALA A 180 -10.34 -8.65 -17.68
CA ALA A 180 -9.29 -9.57 -17.32
C ALA A 180 -7.97 -9.06 -17.90
N ARG A 181 -7.09 -8.59 -17.02
CA ARG A 181 -5.73 -8.14 -17.35
C ARG A 181 -4.73 -9.17 -16.88
N HIS A 182 -3.89 -9.67 -17.78
CA HIS A 182 -2.86 -10.63 -17.39
C HIS A 182 -1.78 -9.93 -16.56
N ARG A 183 -1.14 -10.69 -15.66
CA ARG A 183 -0.01 -10.17 -14.91
C ARG A 183 1.08 -9.64 -15.84
N GLY A 184 1.60 -8.45 -15.53
CA GLY A 184 2.66 -7.80 -16.30
C GLY A 184 2.19 -7.23 -17.65
N ASP A 185 0.91 -7.34 -17.97
CA ASP A 185 0.34 -6.75 -19.17
C ASP A 185 0.04 -5.27 -18.93
N ASP A 186 0.44 -4.43 -19.88
CA ASP A 186 0.18 -2.99 -19.92
C ASP A 186 -1.19 -2.63 -20.51
N GLY A 187 -2.03 -3.64 -20.75
CA GLY A 187 -3.40 -3.52 -21.23
C GLY A 187 -3.60 -4.02 -22.65
N ASP A 188 -2.55 -4.22 -23.44
CA ASP A 188 -2.63 -4.63 -24.85
C ASP A 188 -3.33 -5.99 -25.05
N LYS A 189 -3.33 -6.85 -24.02
CA LYS A 189 -3.94 -8.18 -24.06
C LYS A 189 -5.19 -8.27 -23.19
N ASP A 190 -5.74 -7.14 -22.76
CA ASP A 190 -6.97 -7.08 -21.99
C ASP A 190 -8.10 -7.84 -22.70
N ARG A 191 -8.90 -8.55 -21.91
CA ARG A 191 -10.11 -9.24 -22.37
C ARG A 191 -11.29 -8.81 -21.53
N LYS A 192 -12.44 -8.61 -22.15
CA LYS A 192 -13.68 -8.44 -21.40
C LYS A 192 -13.98 -9.73 -20.64
N THR A 193 -14.45 -9.61 -19.41
CA THR A 193 -14.91 -10.73 -18.58
C THR A 193 -16.29 -10.45 -17.99
N HIS A 194 -16.89 -11.47 -17.41
CA HIS A 194 -18.15 -11.33 -16.70
C HIS A 194 -17.94 -10.61 -15.36
N ARG A 195 -19.00 -9.96 -14.87
CA ARG A 195 -19.01 -9.37 -13.53
C ARG A 195 -18.68 -10.46 -12.49
N PRO A 196 -17.69 -10.26 -11.61
CA PRO A 196 -17.40 -11.20 -10.55
C PRO A 196 -18.56 -11.24 -9.55
N ALA A 197 -18.80 -12.40 -8.94
CA ALA A 197 -19.87 -12.59 -7.96
C ALA A 197 -19.78 -11.63 -6.76
N LYS A 198 -18.55 -11.26 -6.38
CA LYS A 198 -18.26 -10.23 -5.37
C LYS A 198 -17.44 -9.11 -6.03
N PRO A 199 -18.09 -8.07 -6.57
CA PRO A 199 -17.42 -6.97 -7.29
C PRO A 199 -16.78 -5.92 -6.38
N THR A 200 -17.11 -6.00 -5.09
CA THR A 200 -16.51 -5.19 -4.03
C THR A 200 -15.70 -6.13 -3.16
N PRO A 201 -14.39 -5.88 -2.98
CA PRO A 201 -13.56 -6.76 -2.19
C PRO A 201 -14.00 -6.75 -0.73
N SER A 202 -13.88 -7.90 -0.06
CA SER A 202 -14.22 -8.02 1.36
C SER A 202 -13.09 -7.43 2.21
N VAL A 203 -13.45 -6.53 3.11
CA VAL A 203 -12.51 -5.91 4.05
C VAL A 203 -12.49 -6.71 5.34
N SER A 204 -11.33 -7.23 5.71
CA SER A 204 -11.11 -7.93 6.97
C SER A 204 -10.39 -7.03 7.96
N ALA A 205 -10.92 -6.90 9.17
CA ALA A 205 -10.29 -6.09 10.20
C ALA A 205 -9.34 -6.97 11.03
N SER A 206 -8.04 -6.68 10.99
CA SER A 206 -7.05 -7.37 11.82
C SER A 206 -6.50 -6.40 12.87
N THR A 207 -6.54 -6.79 14.13
CA THR A 207 -5.74 -6.15 15.18
C THR A 207 -4.28 -6.53 14.97
N PRO A 208 -3.33 -5.59 14.89
CA PRO A 208 -1.91 -5.94 14.78
C PRO A 208 -1.48 -6.71 16.04
N THR A 209 -1.10 -7.97 15.89
CA THR A 209 -0.47 -8.75 16.96
C THR A 209 0.92 -8.15 17.20
N THR A 210 1.14 -7.60 18.40
CA THR A 210 2.48 -7.20 18.84
C THR A 210 3.39 -8.43 18.83
N PRO A 211 4.57 -8.41 18.21
CA PRO A 211 5.52 -9.51 18.42
C PRO A 211 5.88 -9.50 19.91
N THR A 212 5.49 -10.55 20.63
CA THR A 212 5.97 -10.80 21.99
C THR A 212 7.46 -11.12 21.84
N THR A 213 8.31 -10.15 22.21
CA THR A 213 9.71 -10.43 22.47
C THR A 213 9.74 -11.49 23.57
N ALA A 214 10.15 -12.71 23.23
CA ALA A 214 10.51 -13.70 24.22
C ALA A 214 11.72 -13.13 24.97
N GLU A 215 11.51 -12.68 26.21
CA GLU A 215 12.61 -12.36 27.12
C GLU A 215 13.35 -13.66 27.41
N THR A 216 14.48 -13.84 26.74
CA THR A 216 15.50 -14.80 27.15
C THR A 216 16.05 -14.36 28.49
N SER A 217 15.55 -14.98 29.56
CA SER A 217 16.08 -14.85 30.92
C SER A 217 17.58 -15.20 30.91
N THR A 218 18.41 -14.20 31.17
CA THR A 218 19.87 -14.34 31.33
C THR A 218 20.14 -14.65 32.82
N PRO A 219 21.01 -15.60 33.19
CA PRO A 219 21.27 -15.92 34.60
C PRO A 219 22.08 -14.81 35.29
N GLU A 220 21.69 -14.43 36.51
CA GLU A 220 22.43 -13.52 37.40
C GLU A 220 23.79 -14.11 37.79
N THR A 221 24.85 -13.35 37.52
CA THR A 221 26.19 -13.56 38.07
C THR A 221 26.22 -13.07 39.52
N ALA A 222 26.28 -14.01 40.48
CA ALA A 222 26.52 -13.69 41.89
C ALA A 222 27.96 -13.17 42.07
N THR A 223 28.06 -11.93 42.55
CA THR A 223 29.32 -11.31 42.97
C THR A 223 29.67 -11.80 44.38
N GLY A 224 30.75 -12.57 44.51
CA GLY A 224 31.30 -13.00 45.80
C GLY A 224 32.18 -11.92 46.41
N GLU A 225 31.86 -11.54 47.64
CA GLU A 225 32.60 -10.61 48.51
C GLU A 225 33.84 -11.32 49.11
N PRO A 226 34.99 -10.63 49.34
CA PRO A 226 36.17 -11.26 49.88
C PRO A 226 36.12 -11.30 51.42
N THR A 227 36.46 -12.44 52.04
CA THR A 227 36.73 -12.52 53.48
C THR A 227 38.18 -12.96 53.71
N THR A 228 38.90 -12.13 54.45
CA THR A 228 40.25 -12.35 54.99
C THR A 228 40.27 -13.38 56.12
N SER A 229 41.26 -14.29 56.10
CA SER A 229 42.00 -14.83 57.26
C SER A 229 43.29 -15.46 56.78
#